data_AF-E4UB34-F1
#
_entry.id   AF-E4UB34-F1
#
_cell.length_a   1.000
_cell.length_b   1.000
_cell.length_c   1.000
_cell.angle_alpha   90.00
_cell.angle_beta   90.00
_cell.angle_gamma   90.00
#
_symmetry.space_group_name_H-M   'P 1'
#
loop_
_entity.id
_entity.type
_entity.pdbx_description
1 polymer ?
#
loop_
_entity_poly.entity_id
_entity_poly.type
_entity_poly.pdbx_seq_one_letter_code
_entity_poly.pdbx_strand_id
1 'polypeptide(L)'
;MNRYVTIPRIDIGEPFGGLSGKKRRVFKVSLRVINTANLEIRIGKDNSWVCVEQLQGAPKIGEFEVFMQDSCGIDSELTIRQTSPSPFCLTSITAHLATED
;
A
#
# COMPACT_ATOMS: atom_id res chain seq x y z
N MET A 1 -11.53 -16.87 -1.81
CA MET A 1 -10.49 -16.89 -0.76
C MET A 1 -9.69 -15.61 -0.95
N ASN A 2 -9.81 -14.65 -0.03
CA ASN A 2 -9.15 -13.35 -0.20
C ASN A 2 -7.66 -13.53 0.17
N ARG A 3 -6.77 -13.22 -0.77
CA ARG A 3 -5.32 -13.21 -0.52
C ARG A 3 -4.91 -11.81 -0.12
N TYR A 4 -4.24 -11.67 1.01
CA TYR A 4 -3.80 -10.38 1.52
C TYR A 4 -2.34 -10.42 1.96
N VAL A 5 -1.68 -9.28 1.82
CA VAL A 5 -0.37 -8.99 2.38
C VAL A 5 -0.53 -7.72 3.19
N THR A 6 -0.12 -7.78 4.45
CA THR A 6 -0.02 -6.60 5.30
C THR A 6 1.45 -6.28 5.46
N ILE A 7 1.88 -5.11 5.01
CA ILE A 7 3.20 -4.62 5.38
C ILE A 7 3.10 -4.17 6.83
N PRO A 8 3.92 -4.73 7.73
CA PRO A 8 3.95 -4.28 9.11
C PRO A 8 4.32 -2.79 9.16
N ARG A 9 4.09 -2.18 10.32
CA ARG A 9 4.46 -0.78 10.59
C ARG A 9 5.83 -0.48 10.00
N ILE A 10 5.95 0.64 9.31
CA ILE A 10 7.23 1.15 8.84
C ILE A 10 7.97 1.65 10.09
N ASP A 11 8.56 0.72 10.84
CA ASP A 11 9.46 0.97 11.95
C ASP A 11 10.81 1.43 11.37
N ILE A 12 10.84 2.68 10.91
CA ILE A 12 12.08 3.43 10.78
C ILE A 12 12.47 3.72 12.22
N GLY A 13 13.33 2.86 12.77
CA GLY A 13 13.69 2.87 14.19
C GLY A 13 14.11 4.24 14.72
N GLU A 14 14.54 4.24 15.98
CA GLU A 14 14.84 5.46 16.74
C GLU A 14 16.05 6.34 16.32
N PRO A 15 16.79 6.27 15.17
CA PRO A 15 17.85 7.27 14.94
C PRO A 15 17.31 8.67 14.61
N PHE A 16 16.04 8.83 14.24
CA PHE A 16 15.46 10.13 13.84
C PHE A 16 14.72 10.81 14.99
N GLY A 17 15.45 11.15 16.07
CA GLY A 17 14.93 11.90 17.22
C GLY A 17 14.32 13.28 16.91
N GLY A 18 14.32 13.73 15.64
CA GLY A 18 13.67 14.95 15.17
C GLY A 18 12.31 14.78 14.49
N LEU A 19 11.81 13.54 14.30
CA LEU A 19 10.52 13.27 13.63
C LEU A 19 9.44 12.74 14.58
N SER A 20 9.71 12.73 15.89
CA SER A 20 8.73 12.39 16.92
C SER A 20 7.58 13.40 16.88
N GLY A 21 6.34 12.90 16.73
CA GLY A 21 5.12 13.71 16.77
C GLY A 21 4.65 14.31 15.44
N LYS A 22 5.43 14.25 14.35
CA LYS A 22 4.98 14.74 13.05
C LYS A 22 4.05 13.74 12.37
N LYS A 23 2.88 14.20 11.91
CA LYS A 23 2.00 13.40 11.05
C LYS A 23 2.71 13.13 9.74
N ARG A 24 2.50 11.93 9.19
CA ARG A 24 3.03 11.57 7.87
C ARG A 24 1.85 11.23 6.98
N ARG A 25 2.05 11.35 5.68
CA ARG A 25 1.04 10.99 4.69
C ARG A 25 1.69 10.14 3.63
N VAL A 26 1.22 8.91 3.48
CA VAL A 26 1.51 8.14 2.28
C VAL A 26 0.68 8.75 1.17
N PHE A 27 1.33 9.33 0.18
CA PHE A 27 0.64 9.97 -0.94
C PHE A 27 0.66 9.09 -2.20
N LYS A 28 1.55 8.09 -2.24
CA LYS A 28 1.68 7.17 -3.38
C LYS A 28 2.17 5.81 -2.93
N VAL A 29 1.62 4.76 -3.52
CA VAL A 29 2.10 3.38 -3.41
C VAL A 29 2.36 2.83 -4.81
N SER A 30 3.56 2.31 -5.04
CA SER A 30 3.93 1.62 -6.27
C SER A 30 4.03 0.11 -6.00
N LEU A 31 3.39 -0.69 -6.85
CA LEU A 31 3.29 -2.13 -6.74
C LEU A 31 3.90 -2.77 -7.99
N ARG A 32 4.86 -3.68 -7.82
CA ARG A 32 5.35 -4.51 -8.92
C ARG A 32 4.79 -5.92 -8.81
N VAL A 33 4.07 -6.34 -9.84
CA VAL A 33 3.35 -7.62 -9.85
C VAL A 33 3.67 -8.47 -11.07
N ILE A 34 3.46 -9.77 -10.93
CA ILE A 34 3.52 -10.74 -12.02
C ILE A 34 2.18 -11.50 -12.04
N ASN A 35 1.53 -11.58 -13.20
CA ASN A 35 0.31 -12.37 -13.42
C ASN A 35 -0.77 -12.17 -12.33
N THR A 36 -1.00 -10.90 -11.95
CA THR A 36 -1.90 -10.54 -10.83
C THR A 36 -2.98 -9.58 -11.34
N ALA A 37 -4.22 -9.72 -10.84
CA ALA A 37 -5.38 -8.89 -11.20
C ALA A 37 -6.20 -8.47 -9.98
N ASN A 38 -6.95 -7.38 -10.09
CA ASN A 38 -7.88 -6.84 -9.09
C ASN A 38 -7.25 -6.70 -7.71
N LEU A 39 -6.22 -5.85 -7.64
CA LEU A 39 -5.63 -5.45 -6.37
C LEU A 39 -6.33 -4.23 -5.79
N GLU A 40 -6.41 -4.23 -4.47
CA GLU A 40 -6.92 -3.13 -3.68
C GLU A 40 -5.95 -2.86 -2.53
N ILE A 41 -5.81 -1.59 -2.17
CA ILE A 41 -4.87 -1.10 -1.18
C ILE A 41 -5.63 -0.36 -0.08
N ARG A 42 -5.17 -0.46 1.15
CA ARG A 42 -5.73 0.24 2.30
C ARG A 42 -4.64 0.68 3.25
N ILE A 43 -4.81 1.85 3.87
CA ILE A 43 -3.89 2.39 4.87
C ILE A 43 -4.58 2.53 6.21
N GLY A 44 -3.97 1.99 7.24
CA GLY A 44 -4.49 2.05 8.60
C GLY A 44 -5.66 1.11 8.84
N LYS A 45 -6.51 1.50 9.80
CA LYS A 45 -7.60 0.66 10.33
C LYS A 45 -8.96 1.00 9.75
N ASP A 46 -9.06 2.03 8.90
CA ASP A 46 -10.31 2.28 8.20
C ASP A 46 -10.62 1.11 7.23
N ASN A 47 -11.83 1.08 6.68
CA ASN A 47 -12.24 0.05 5.72
C ASN A 47 -12.27 0.58 4.28
N SER A 48 -11.55 1.67 4.01
CA SER A 48 -11.53 2.32 2.71
C SER A 48 -10.50 1.64 1.81
N TRP A 49 -10.96 0.72 0.98
CA TRP A 49 -10.11 0.05 -0.01
C TRP A 49 -10.05 0.86 -1.30
N VAL A 50 -8.84 1.18 -1.75
CA VAL A 50 -8.56 1.89 -3.00
C VAL A 50 -8.16 0.87 -4.06
N CYS A 51 -8.89 0.83 -5.17
CA CYS A 51 -8.60 -0.06 -6.28
C CYS A 51 -7.35 0.38 -7.04
N VAL A 52 -6.50 -0.59 -7.40
CA VAL A 52 -5.48 -0.40 -8.44
C VAL A 52 -6.19 -0.51 -9.78
N GLU A 53 -6.73 0.59 -10.30
CA GLU A 53 -7.56 0.62 -11.52
C GLU A 53 -6.88 -0.07 -12.70
N GLN A 54 -5.57 0.13 -12.82
CA GLN A 54 -4.74 -0.45 -13.88
C GLN A 54 -4.69 -1.98 -13.83
N LEU A 55 -5.02 -2.62 -12.70
CA LEU A 55 -5.03 -4.08 -12.55
C LEU A 55 -6.44 -4.69 -12.64
N GLN A 56 -7.47 -3.89 -12.93
CA GLN A 56 -8.85 -4.38 -13.00
C GLN A 56 -9.09 -5.28 -14.22
N GLY A 57 -9.88 -6.33 -14.02
CA GLY A 57 -10.42 -7.23 -15.04
C GLY A 57 -9.52 -8.39 -15.44
N ALA A 58 -8.23 -8.15 -15.70
CA ALA A 58 -7.32 -9.18 -16.23
C ALA A 58 -5.95 -9.19 -15.54
N PRO A 59 -5.29 -10.36 -15.42
CA PRO A 59 -3.93 -10.46 -14.89
C PRO A 59 -2.93 -9.69 -15.71
N LYS A 60 -2.06 -8.93 -15.03
CA LYS A 60 -1.03 -8.11 -15.67
C LYS A 60 0.33 -8.30 -15.00
N ILE A 61 1.36 -7.85 -15.69
CA ILE A 61 2.75 -7.84 -15.26
C ILE A 61 3.25 -6.41 -15.40
N GLY A 62 3.96 -5.89 -14.40
CA GLY A 62 4.53 -4.55 -14.45
C GLY A 62 4.50 -3.85 -13.12
N GLU A 63 4.71 -2.54 -13.18
CA GLU A 63 4.67 -1.63 -12.04
C GLU A 63 3.47 -0.70 -12.17
N PHE A 64 2.70 -0.59 -11.09
CA PHE A 64 1.42 0.13 -11.05
C PHE A 64 1.42 1.06 -9.84
N GLU A 65 0.89 2.26 -10.03
CA GLU A 65 0.90 3.29 -9.00
C GLU A 65 -0.52 3.59 -8.55
N VAL A 66 -0.69 3.79 -7.25
CA VAL A 66 -1.92 4.27 -6.64
C VAL A 66 -1.60 5.51 -5.82
N PHE A 67 -2.27 6.60 -6.16
CA PHE A 67 -2.23 7.82 -5.36
C PHE A 67 -3.21 7.69 -4.21
N MET A 68 -2.69 7.92 -3.01
CA MET A 68 -3.43 7.79 -1.76
C MET A 68 -3.63 9.21 -1.22
N GLN A 69 -4.86 9.55 -0.83
CA GLN A 69 -5.12 10.83 -0.17
C GLN A 69 -5.21 10.69 1.35
N ASP A 70 -4.99 9.52 1.91
CA ASP A 70 -5.19 9.27 3.33
C ASP A 70 -3.99 9.66 4.18
N SER A 71 -4.26 10.44 5.24
CA SER A 71 -3.28 10.70 6.29
C SER A 71 -2.93 9.40 7.01
N CYS A 72 -1.64 9.11 7.21
CA CYS A 72 -1.20 7.91 7.92
C CYS A 72 -0.58 8.28 9.28
N GLY A 73 -1.09 7.67 10.35
CA GLY A 73 -0.45 7.76 11.66
C GLY A 73 0.82 6.92 11.72
N ILE A 74 1.58 7.07 12.80
CA ILE A 74 2.74 6.22 13.10
C ILE A 74 2.38 4.72 13.21
N ASP A 75 1.12 4.43 13.53
CA ASP A 75 0.58 3.08 13.68
C ASP A 75 -0.18 2.58 12.43
N SER A 76 -0.16 3.32 11.32
CA SER A 76 -0.86 2.90 10.10
C SER A 76 -0.16 1.73 9.42
N GLU A 77 -0.94 0.74 9.02
CA GLU A 77 -0.48 -0.44 8.27
C GLU A 77 -0.92 -0.34 6.81
N LEU A 78 -0.06 -0.75 5.87
CA LEU A 78 -0.43 -0.87 4.46
C LEU A 78 -0.94 -2.29 4.21
N THR A 79 -2.22 -2.44 3.91
CA THR A 79 -2.80 -3.74 3.53
C THR A 79 -3.07 -3.76 2.02
N ILE A 80 -2.64 -4.83 1.35
CA ILE A 80 -2.95 -5.08 -0.06
C ILE A 80 -3.73 -6.38 -0.12
N ARG A 81 -4.86 -6.38 -0.84
CA ARG A 81 -5.65 -7.58 -1.08
C ARG A 81 -5.89 -7.80 -2.56
N GLN A 82 -6.08 -9.07 -2.92
CA GLN A 82 -6.56 -9.48 -4.22
C GLN A 82 -7.98 -9.99 -4.13
N THR A 83 -8.86 -9.50 -4.99
CA THR A 83 -10.28 -9.91 -5.06
C THR A 83 -10.58 -10.83 -6.25
N SER A 84 -9.62 -11.07 -7.14
CA SER A 84 -9.74 -12.04 -8.24
C SER A 84 -9.19 -13.43 -7.87
N PRO A 85 -9.64 -14.50 -8.56
CA PRO A 85 -9.10 -15.85 -8.39
C PRO A 85 -7.74 -16.07 -9.09
N SER A 86 -7.24 -15.08 -9.84
CA SER A 86 -5.95 -15.18 -10.55
C SER A 86 -4.77 -15.35 -9.58
N PRO A 87 -3.59 -15.81 -10.03
CA PRO A 87 -2.41 -15.89 -9.17
C PRO A 87 -2.09 -14.57 -8.46
N PHE A 88 -1.53 -14.67 -7.26
CA PHE A 88 -1.04 -13.53 -6.49
C PHE A 88 0.49 -13.58 -6.48
N CYS A 89 1.14 -12.72 -7.26
CA CYS A 89 2.60 -12.58 -7.22
C CYS A 89 2.96 -11.10 -7.15
N LEU A 90 3.11 -10.63 -5.92
CA LEU A 90 3.57 -9.29 -5.59
C LEU A 90 5.08 -9.37 -5.30
N THR A 91 5.88 -8.68 -6.11
CA THR A 91 7.35 -8.78 -6.09
C THR A 91 8.03 -7.62 -5.38
N SER A 92 7.40 -6.44 -5.42
CA SER A 92 7.91 -5.25 -4.73
C SER A 92 6.76 -4.32 -4.38
N ILE A 93 6.90 -3.62 -3.26
CA ILE A 93 6.00 -2.58 -2.81
C ILE A 93 6.85 -1.40 -2.35
N THR A 94 6.55 -0.21 -2.88
CA THR A 94 7.21 1.03 -2.52
C THR A 94 6.15 2.01 -2.03
N ALA A 95 6.21 2.42 -0.77
CA ALA A 95 5.36 3.47 -0.23
C ALA A 95 6.14 4.80 -0.19
N HIS A 96 5.57 5.85 -0.77
CA HIS A 96 6.14 7.19 -0.75
C HIS A 96 5.44 8.02 0.33
N LEU A 97 6.24 8.54 1.26
CA LEU A 97 5.76 9.30 2.41
C LEU A 97 6.17 10.76 2.31
N ALA A 98 5.25 11.64 2.67
CA ALA A 98 5.51 13.05 2.98
C ALA A 98 5.36 13.28 4.49
N THR A 99 6.15 14.20 5.03
CA THR A 99 5.98 14.67 6.40
C THR A 99 5.05 15.88 6.37
N GLU A 100 4.03 15.89 7.20
CA GLU A 100 3.17 17.06 7.42
C GLU A 100 3.70 17.81 8.66
N ASP A 101 3.72 19.15 8.58
CA ASP A 101 4.11 20.03 9.69
C ASP A 101 3.02 20.16 10.75
#